data_AF-A0A6A0GWN6-F1
#
_entry.id   AF-A0A6A0GWN6-F1
#
_cell.length_a   1.000
_cell.length_b   1.000
_cell.length_c   1.000
_cell.angle_alpha   90.00
_cell.angle_beta   90.00
_cell.angle_gamma   90.00
#
_symmetry.space_group_name_H-M   'P 1'
#
loop_
_entity.id
_entity.type
_entity.pdbx_description
1 polymer ?
#
loop_
_entity_poly.entity_id
_entity_poly.type
_entity_poly.pdbx_seq_one_letter_code
_entity_poly.pdbx_strand_id
1 'polypeptide(L)' 'MALTVCDMTFLTALLINENQLMRLPPAIGNLVNLKQLDASHNCLVVLPPQIGDLTNLE' A
#
# COMPACT_ATOMS: atom_id res chain seq x y z
N MET A 1 -7.07 7.26 19.11
CA MET A 1 -6.17 7.01 17.97
C MET A 1 -6.80 5.90 17.14
N ALA A 2 -7.14 6.16 15.88
CA ALA A 2 -7.65 5.12 14.99
C ALA A 2 -6.45 4.42 14.36
N LEU A 3 -6.37 3.09 14.49
CA LEU A 3 -5.42 2.27 13.75
C LEU A 3 -5.92 2.14 12.31
N THR A 4 -5.01 2.33 11.37
CA THR A 4 -5.20 2.17 9.93
C THR A 4 -4.47 0.93 9.44
N VAL A 5 -4.76 0.47 8.22
CA VAL A 5 -3.98 -0.61 7.57
C VAL A 5 -2.49 -0.26 7.52
N CYS A 6 -2.13 1.02 7.36
CA CYS A 6 -0.74 1.48 7.29
C CYS A 6 0.02 1.35 8.63
N ASP A 7 -0.68 1.05 9.73
CA ASP A 7 -0.06 0.77 11.04
C ASP A 7 0.26 -0.73 11.23
N MET A 8 -0.16 -1.60 10.29
CA MET A 8 0.09 -3.04 10.33
C MET A 8 1.48 -3.37 9.78
N THR A 9 2.53 -2.94 10.48
CA THR A 9 3.92 -3.04 9.99
C THR A 9 4.42 -4.46 9.73
N PHE A 10 3.75 -5.48 10.26
CA PHE A 10 4.04 -6.91 9.99
C PHE A 10 3.31 -7.48 8.76
N LEU A 11 2.47 -6.69 8.08
CA LEU A 11 1.73 -7.13 6.90
C LEU A 11 2.70 -7.46 5.75
N THR A 12 2.59 -8.67 5.20
CA THR A 12 3.44 -9.15 4.11
C THR A 12 2.75 -9.11 2.74
N ALA A 13 1.42 -9.12 2.71
CA ALA A 13 0.64 -9.02 1.49
C ALA A 13 -0.56 -8.08 1.69
N LEU A 14 -0.75 -7.16 0.76
CA LEU A 14 -1.88 -6.25 0.71
C LEU A 14 -2.55 -6.37 -0.66
N LEU A 15 -3.73 -6.99 -0.68
CA LEU A 15 -4.53 -7.21 -1.89
C LEU A 15 -5.75 -6.29 -1.83
N ILE A 16 -5.72 -5.25 -2.64
CA ILE A 16 -6.76 -4.22 -2.75
C ILE A 16 -7.21 -4.07 -4.21
N ASN A 17 -6.99 -5.11 -5.02
CA ASN A 17 -7.41 -5.16 -6.41
C ASN A 17 -8.94 -5.09 -6.55
N GLU A 18 -9.41 -4.66 -7.71
CA GLU A 18 -10.85 -4.55 -8.04
C GLU A 18 -11.63 -3.59 -7.13
N ASN A 19 -11.04 -2.43 -6.85
CA ASN A 19 -11.68 -1.37 -6.10
C ASN A 19 -11.76 -0.07 -6.93
N GLN A 20 -12.26 1.00 -6.31
CA GLN A 20 -12.37 2.33 -6.93
C GLN A 20 -11.37 3.32 -6.32
N LEU A 21 -10.21 2.83 -5.85
CA LEU A 21 -9.22 3.68 -5.20
C LEU A 21 -8.61 4.64 -6.23
N MET A 22 -8.71 5.94 -5.95
CA MET A 22 -8.09 6.98 -6.78
C MET A 22 -6.65 7.30 -6.36
N ARG A 23 -6.30 6.99 -5.10
CA ARG A 23 -4.98 7.24 -4.51
C ARG A 23 -4.68 6.22 -3.41
N LEU A 24 -3.39 5.99 -3.17
CA LEU A 24 -2.92 5.35 -1.95
C LEU A 24 -2.43 6.43 -0.97
N PRO A 25 -2.61 6.25 0.35
CA PRO A 25 -2.08 7.20 1.33
C PRO A 25 -0.55 7.17 1.34
N PRO A 26 0.13 8.31 1.59
CA PRO A 26 1.59 8.33 1.77
C PRO A 26 2.09 7.37 2.85
N ALA A 27 1.27 7.11 3.87
CA ALA A 27 1.57 6.16 4.93
C ALA A 27 1.72 4.70 4.46
N ILE A 28 1.41 4.38 3.19
CA ILE A 28 1.67 3.05 2.63
C ILE A 28 3.14 2.64 2.79
N GLY A 29 4.08 3.59 2.73
CA GLY A 29 5.51 3.34 2.95
C GLY A 29 5.87 2.79 4.34
N ASN A 30 4.96 2.88 5.32
CA ASN A 30 5.15 2.28 6.65
C ASN A 30 5.08 0.75 6.62
N LEU A 31 4.51 0.15 5.56
CA LEU A 31 4.41 -1.30 5.40
C LEU A 31 5.76 -1.89 4.95
N VAL A 32 6.82 -1.64 5.72
CA VAL A 32 8.20 -1.99 5.37
C VAL A 32 8.43 -3.49 5.18
N ASN A 33 7.57 -4.36 5.73
CA ASN A 33 7.64 -5.81 5.53
C ASN A 33 6.76 -6.33 4.38
N LEU A 34 6.10 -5.43 3.63
CA LEU A 34 5.24 -5.79 2.53
C LEU A 34 6.06 -6.36 1.38
N LYS A 35 5.70 -7.56 0.96
CA LYS A 35 6.30 -8.30 -0.16
C LYS A 35 5.42 -8.30 -1.39
N GLN A 36 4.11 -8.23 -1.19
CA GLN A 36 3.14 -8.21 -2.27
C GLN A 36 2.16 -7.06 -2.08
N LEU A 37 2.04 -6.21 -3.09
CA LEU A 37 1.00 -5.20 -3.21
C LEU A 37 0.27 -5.42 -4.54
N ASP A 38 -0.98 -5.89 -4.46
CA ASP A 38 -1.85 -5.89 -5.62
C ASP A 38 -2.88 -4.77 -5.51
N ALA A 39 -2.68 -3.74 -6.34
CA ALA A 39 -3.61 -2.62 -6.49
C ALA A 39 -4.16 -2.53 -7.93
N SER A 40 -4.12 -3.64 -8.67
CA SER A 40 -4.67 -3.73 -10.03
C SER A 40 -6.17 -3.46 -10.05
N HIS A 41 -6.72 -3.12 -11.23
CA HIS A 41 -8.16 -2.84 -11.38
C HIS A 41 -8.69 -1.78 -10.40
N ASN A 42 -7.91 -0.72 -10.18
CA ASN A 42 -8.31 0.50 -9.47
C ASN A 42 -8.27 1.72 -10.40
N CYS A 43 -8.59 2.89 -9.85
CA CYS A 43 -8.53 4.18 -10.55
C CYS A 43 -7.31 5.02 -10.13
N LEU A 44 -6.20 4.37 -9.75
CA LEU A 44 -5.00 5.04 -9.27
C LEU A 44 -4.39 5.89 -10.39
N VAL A 45 -4.40 7.20 -10.21
CA VAL A 45 -3.82 8.16 -11.18
C VAL A 45 -2.32 8.39 -10.88
N VAL A 46 -1.94 8.25 -9.62
CA VAL A 46 -0.58 8.49 -9.13
C VAL A 46 -0.30 7.60 -7.93
N LEU A 47 0.93 7.13 -7.82
CA LEU A 47 1.44 6.47 -6.61
C LEU A 47 2.13 7.51 -5.72
N PRO A 48 1.94 7.47 -4.39
CA PRO A 48 2.69 8.35 -3.50
C PRO A 48 4.20 8.05 -3.61
N PRO A 49 5.09 9.04 -3.50
CA PRO A 49 6.55 8.81 -3.56
C PRO A 49 7.05 7.77 -2.54
N GLN A 50 6.37 7.67 -1.39
CA GLN A 50 6.62 6.69 -0.32
C GLN A 50 6.42 5.24 -0.76
N ILE A 51 5.87 4.98 -1.94
CA ILE A 51 5.90 3.64 -2.53
C ILE A 51 7.34 3.12 -2.67
N GLY A 52 8.33 4.02 -2.81
CA GLY A 52 9.75 3.68 -2.83
C GLY A 52 10.31 3.19 -1.49
N ASP A 53 9.60 3.42 -0.38
CA ASP A 53 10.00 2.93 0.96
C ASP A 53 9.65 1.45 1.15
N LEU A 54 8.83 0.87 0.25
CA LEU A 54 8.46 -0.54 0.23
C LEU A 54 9.59 -1.41 -0.35
N THR A 55 10.76 -1.37 0.28
CA THR A 55 11.99 -2.00 -0.24
C THR A 55 11.96 -3.52 -0.31
N ASN A 56 10.94 -4.16 0.27
CA ASN A 56 10.75 -5.61 0.27
C ASN A 56 9.71 -6.10 -0.75
N LEU A 57 9.11 -5.22 -1.56
CA LEU A 57 8.20 -5.63 -2.64
C LEU A 57 8.94 -6.46 -3.70
N GLU A 58 8.38 -7.62 -4.03
CA GLU A 58 8.88 -8.57 -5.04
C GLU A 58 8.13 -8.46 -6.39
#